data_AF-A0A9D4HQZ1-F1
#
_entry.id   AF-A0A9D4HQZ1-F1
#
_cell.length_a   1.000
_cell.length_b   1.000
_cell.length_c   1.000
_cell.angle_alpha   90.00
_cell.angle_beta   90.00
_cell.angle_gamma   90.00
#
_symmetry.space_group_name_H-M   'P 1'
#
loop_
_entity.id
_entity.type
_entity.pdbx_description
1 polymer ?
#
loop_
_entity_poly.entity_id
_entity_poly.type
_entity_poly.pdbx_seq_one_letter_code
_entity_poly.pdbx_strand_id
1 'polypeptide(L)'
;MVFPLPRREEDDRDMRFELQRFISFSAFPQYANVSGLRLAQAGFFYTGLSVTVKCFCCRRNQSDWRTDDDTLFRTGNEMHETDCAFMLGTDTTNIPMHERQ
;
A
#
# COMPACT_ATOMS: atom_id res chain seq x y z
N MET A 1 3.03 18.05 -29.82
CA MET A 1 3.17 18.54 -28.43
C MET A 1 2.34 17.63 -27.56
N VAL A 2 2.96 16.64 -26.91
CA VAL A 2 2.27 15.76 -25.96
C VAL A 2 2.33 16.48 -24.62
N PHE A 3 1.24 17.12 -24.23
CA PHE A 3 1.09 17.58 -22.86
C PHE A 3 0.96 16.33 -21.99
N PRO A 4 1.88 16.05 -21.05
CA PRO A 4 1.64 14.98 -20.09
C PRO A 4 0.38 15.35 -19.31
N LEU A 5 -0.64 14.48 -19.38
CA LEU A 5 -1.84 14.64 -18.57
C LEU A 5 -1.40 14.80 -17.10
N PRO A 6 -2.00 15.73 -16.34
CA PRO A 6 -1.79 15.75 -14.89
C PRO A 6 -2.13 14.34 -14.40
N ARG A 7 -1.18 13.67 -13.74
CA ARG A 7 -1.44 12.42 -13.05
C ARG A 7 -2.64 12.67 -12.17
N ARG A 8 -3.81 12.16 -12.57
CA ARG A 8 -5.04 12.30 -11.80
C ARG A 8 -4.73 11.78 -10.40
N GLU A 9 -4.77 12.65 -9.41
CA GLU A 9 -4.92 12.31 -7.99
C GLU A 9 -6.31 11.68 -7.72
N GLU A 10 -6.90 11.02 -8.72
CA GLU A 10 -8.28 10.57 -8.76
C GLU A 10 -8.30 9.05 -8.99
N ASP A 11 -7.78 8.28 -8.03
CA ASP A 11 -8.49 7.08 -7.58
C ASP A 11 -8.04 6.59 -6.18
N ASP A 12 -7.70 7.52 -5.27
CA ASP A 12 -7.58 7.23 -3.83
C ASP A 12 -8.94 6.82 -3.21
N ARG A 13 -10.01 6.76 -4.01
CA ARG A 13 -11.41 6.84 -3.56
C ARG A 13 -12.02 5.49 -3.20
N ASP A 14 -11.40 4.36 -3.56
CA ASP A 14 -11.87 3.05 -3.07
C ASP A 14 -10.79 2.02 -2.71
N MET A 15 -9.60 2.49 -2.29
CA MET A 15 -8.52 1.62 -1.79
C MET A 15 -8.87 0.87 -0.47
N ARG A 16 -10.11 0.97 0.00
CA ARG A 16 -10.64 0.16 1.10
C ARG A 16 -10.77 -1.32 0.69
N PHE A 17 -10.96 -1.60 -0.61
CA PHE A 17 -10.92 -2.95 -1.15
C PHE A 17 -9.49 -3.45 -1.31
N GLU A 18 -9.15 -4.53 -0.61
CA GLU A 18 -7.83 -5.17 -0.73
C GLU A 18 -7.54 -5.64 -2.17
N LEU A 19 -8.57 -6.03 -2.93
CA LEU A 19 -8.44 -6.37 -4.35
C LEU A 19 -7.92 -5.20 -5.19
N GLN A 20 -8.45 -3.99 -4.97
CA GLN A 20 -7.97 -2.82 -5.69
C GLN A 20 -6.53 -2.46 -5.31
N ARG A 21 -6.21 -2.59 -4.02
CA ARG A 21 -4.83 -2.44 -3.55
C ARG A 21 -3.90 -3.42 -4.23
N PHE A 22 -4.28 -4.69 -4.35
CA PHE A 22 -3.48 -5.70 -5.04
C PHE A 22 -3.29 -5.38 -6.53
N ILE A 23 -4.36 -5.01 -7.25
CA ILE A 23 -4.30 -4.63 -8.67
C ILE A 23 -3.32 -3.46 -8.92
N SER A 24 -3.22 -2.52 -7.97
CA SER A 24 -2.29 -1.39 -8.08
C SER A 24 -0.82 -1.83 -8.20
N PHE A 25 -0.46 -2.99 -7.67
CA PHE A 25 0.90 -3.54 -7.74
C PHE A 25 1.22 -4.20 -9.09
N SER A 26 0.31 -4.21 -10.05
CA SER A 26 0.56 -4.73 -11.41
C SER A 26 1.74 -4.05 -12.11
N ALA A 27 2.00 -2.77 -11.82
CA ALA A 27 3.12 -2.00 -12.34
C ALA A 27 4.27 -1.83 -11.30
N PHE A 28 4.25 -2.60 -10.21
CA PHE A 28 5.25 -2.45 -9.16
C PHE A 28 6.62 -2.98 -9.61
N PRO A 29 7.73 -2.25 -9.34
CA PRO A 29 9.02 -2.65 -9.88
C PRO A 29 9.55 -3.96 -9.28
N GLN A 30 10.05 -4.86 -10.13
CA GLN A 30 10.56 -6.17 -9.69
C GLN A 30 11.78 -6.06 -8.76
N TYR A 31 12.58 -4.99 -8.90
CA TYR A 31 13.76 -4.75 -8.07
C TYR A 31 13.44 -4.36 -6.62
N ALA A 32 12.16 -4.11 -6.29
CA ALA A 32 11.74 -3.78 -4.94
C ALA A 32 11.82 -4.98 -3.97
N ASN A 33 11.97 -6.21 -4.48
CA ASN A 33 12.12 -7.45 -3.70
C ASN A 33 11.06 -7.65 -2.59
N VAL A 34 9.85 -7.10 -2.76
CA VAL A 34 8.74 -7.23 -1.83
C VAL A 34 7.46 -7.63 -2.57
N SER A 35 6.66 -8.47 -1.93
CA SER A 35 5.40 -8.95 -2.50
C SER A 35 4.31 -7.89 -2.43
N GLY A 36 3.78 -7.47 -3.59
CA GLY A 36 2.62 -6.58 -3.68
C GLY A 36 1.38 -7.15 -2.97
N LEU A 37 1.24 -8.49 -2.93
CA LEU A 37 0.16 -9.14 -2.17
C LEU A 37 0.27 -8.86 -0.67
N ARG A 38 1.48 -9.02 -0.09
CA ARG A 38 1.69 -8.74 1.34
C ARG A 38 1.47 -7.26 1.65
N LEU A 39 1.87 -6.36 0.74
CA LEU A 39 1.63 -4.92 0.90
C LEU A 39 0.13 -4.57 0.84
N ALA A 40 -0.62 -5.16 -0.09
CA ALA A 40 -2.07 -5.01 -0.18
C ALA A 40 -2.79 -5.50 1.09
N GLN A 41 -2.39 -6.67 1.59
CA GLN A 41 -2.88 -7.24 2.85
C GLN A 41 -2.61 -6.32 4.05
N ALA A 42 -1.44 -5.67 4.08
CA ALA A 42 -1.09 -4.70 5.11
C ALA A 42 -1.73 -3.31 4.92
N GLY A 43 -2.65 -3.14 3.96
CA GLY A 43 -3.36 -1.88 3.77
C GLY A 43 -2.62 -0.85 2.91
N PHE A 44 -1.64 -1.28 2.11
CA PHE A 44 -0.90 -0.40 1.20
C PHE A 44 -1.32 -0.60 -0.26
N PHE A 45 -1.24 0.47 -1.05
CA PHE A 45 -1.39 0.43 -2.50
C PHE A 45 -0.24 1.18 -3.17
N TYR A 46 0.08 0.80 -4.40
CA TYR A 46 1.17 1.43 -5.15
C TYR A 46 0.74 2.80 -5.68
N THR A 47 1.61 3.81 -5.51
CA THR A 47 1.35 5.19 -5.96
C THR A 47 1.69 5.43 -7.43
N GLY A 48 2.31 4.46 -8.12
CA GLY A 48 2.82 4.64 -9.48
C GLY A 48 4.17 5.35 -9.56
N LEU A 49 4.80 5.67 -8.43
CA LEU A 49 6.06 6.42 -8.36
C LEU A 49 7.16 5.60 -7.69
N SER A 50 8.17 5.19 -8.47
CA SER A 50 9.33 4.41 -7.98
C SER A 50 8.85 3.16 -7.22
N VAL A 51 9.24 3.01 -5.95
CA VAL A 51 8.80 1.94 -5.02
C VAL A 51 7.89 2.48 -3.91
N THR A 52 7.27 3.65 -4.14
CA THR A 52 6.46 4.32 -3.13
C THR A 52 5.08 3.71 -3.07
N VAL A 53 4.67 3.28 -1.88
CA VAL A 53 3.31 2.82 -1.59
C VAL A 53 2.65 3.77 -0.60
N LYS A 54 1.33 3.70 -0.48
CA LYS A 54 0.55 4.56 0.41
C LYS A 54 -0.50 3.75 1.15
N CYS A 55 -0.72 4.06 2.43
CA CYS A 55 -1.76 3.39 3.20
C CYS A 55 -3.15 3.95 2.84
N PHE A 56 -4.16 3.10 2.64
CA PHE A 56 -5.53 3.56 2.37
C PHE A 56 -6.17 4.28 3.57
N CYS A 57 -5.82 3.85 4.78
CA CYS A 57 -6.38 4.32 6.04
C CYS A 57 -5.65 5.59 6.53
N CYS A 58 -4.38 5.49 6.91
CA CYS A 58 -3.63 6.61 7.49
C CYS A 58 -2.92 7.51 6.44
N ARG A 59 -3.02 7.19 5.15
CA ARG A 59 -2.45 7.98 4.02
C ARG A 59 -0.93 8.22 4.06
N ARG A 60 -0.21 7.55 4.96
CA ARG A 60 1.26 7.59 5.05
C ARG A 60 1.88 6.93 3.83
N ASN A 61 2.87 7.61 3.25
CA ASN A 61 3.67 7.08 2.15
C ASN A 61 4.90 6.34 2.70
N GLN A 62 5.27 5.25 2.05
CA GLN A 62 6.48 4.50 2.34
C GLN A 62 7.24 4.21 1.06
N SER A 63 8.50 4.64 1.02
CA SER A 63 9.41 4.51 -0.12
C SER A 63 10.78 3.96 0.26
N ASP A 64 11.09 3.89 1.56
CA ASP A 64 12.40 3.52 2.08
C ASP A 64 12.40 2.10 2.67
N TRP A 65 12.18 1.12 1.80
CA TRP A 65 12.20 -0.31 2.13
C TRP A 65 13.63 -0.82 1.96
N ARG A 66 14.31 -1.06 3.07
CA ARG A 66 15.67 -1.61 3.06
C ARG A 66 15.63 -3.10 2.70
N THR A 67 16.33 -3.46 1.63
CA THR A 67 16.31 -4.77 0.96
C THR A 67 17.23 -5.80 1.62
N ASP A 68 17.95 -5.45 2.68
CA ASP A 68 19.08 -6.23 3.20
C ASP A 68 18.71 -7.36 4.18
N ASP A 69 17.45 -7.54 4.56
CA ASP A 69 17.07 -8.59 5.51
C ASP A 69 15.65 -9.10 5.26
N ASP A 70 15.48 -10.42 5.29
CA ASP A 70 14.20 -11.12 5.19
C ASP A 70 13.41 -10.99 6.53
N THR A 71 13.51 -9.83 7.20
CA THR A 71 12.87 -9.56 8.48
C THR A 71 11.59 -8.75 8.27
N LEU A 72 10.56 -9.48 7.84
CA LEU A 72 9.16 -9.21 8.17
C LEU A 72 8.81 -7.72 8.34
N PHE A 73 8.59 -6.97 7.25
CA PHE A 73 7.75 -5.77 7.35
C PHE A 73 8.26 -4.70 8.36
N ARG A 74 9.55 -4.68 8.74
CA ARG A 74 10.17 -3.82 9.76
C ARG A 74 9.17 -3.23 10.76
N THR A 75 8.47 -4.11 11.50
CA THR A 75 7.40 -3.78 12.46
C THR A 75 6.25 -2.97 11.83
N GLY A 76 5.09 -3.58 11.60
CA GLY A 76 3.91 -2.91 11.00
C GLY A 76 3.54 -1.54 11.62
N ASN A 77 4.03 -1.19 12.81
CA ASN A 77 3.87 0.13 13.41
C ASN A 77 4.78 1.23 12.82
N GLU A 78 5.97 0.92 12.29
CA GLU A 78 6.88 1.95 11.72
C GLU A 78 6.44 2.42 10.34
N MET A 79 5.63 1.60 9.66
CA MET A 79 5.21 1.83 8.28
C MET A 79 3.89 2.59 8.19
N HIS A 80 3.11 2.57 9.27
CA HIS A 80 1.89 3.33 9.43
C HIS A 80 2.13 4.55 10.34
N GLU A 81 1.15 5.44 10.40
CA GLU A 81 1.07 6.39 11.50
C GLU A 81 0.75 5.62 12.79
N THR A 82 1.25 6.06 13.95
CA THR A 82 1.04 5.37 15.24
C THR A 82 -0.44 5.21 15.61
N ASP A 83 -1.32 6.04 15.06
CA ASP A 83 -2.77 6.05 15.27
C ASP A 83 -3.57 5.54 14.05
N CYS A 84 -2.96 4.70 13.22
CA CYS A 84 -3.64 4.11 12.07
C CYS A 84 -4.75 3.15 12.52
N ALA A 85 -6.02 3.51 12.28
CA ALA A 85 -7.19 2.68 12.65
C ALA A 85 -7.13 1.25 12.07
N PHE A 86 -6.52 1.08 10.89
CA PHE A 86 -6.30 -0.25 10.31
C PHE A 86 -5.35 -1.10 11.15
N MET A 87 -4.25 -0.53 11.64
CA MET A 87 -3.29 -1.22 12.51
C MET A 87 -3.85 -1.45 13.92
N LEU A 88 -4.65 -0.52 14.42
CA LEU A 88 -5.33 -0.63 15.72
C LEU A 88 -6.53 -1.59 15.70
N GLY A 89 -6.93 -2.09 14.52
CA GLY A 89 -8.09 -2.96 14.37
C GLY A 89 -9.43 -2.26 14.58
N THR A 90 -9.44 -0.93 14.58
CA THR A 90 -10.65 -0.10 14.74
C THR A 90 -11.23 0.36 13.40
N ASP A 91 -10.52 0.13 12.30
CA ASP A 91 -11.02 0.42 10.96
C ASP A 91 -12.21 -0.47 10.58
N THR A 92 -13.30 0.16 10.16
CA THR A 92 -14.53 -0.49 9.69
C THR A 92 -14.68 -0.46 8.17
N THR A 93 -13.72 0.14 7.47
CA THR A 93 -13.81 0.37 6.03
C THR A 93 -13.07 -0.66 5.19
N ASN A 94 -12.06 -1.36 5.72
CA ASN A 94 -11.31 -2.39 5.01
C ASN A 94 -12.18 -3.57 4.57
N ILE A 95 -12.13 -3.87 3.27
CA ILE A 95 -12.81 -5.01 2.66
C ILE A 95 -11.73 -6.00 2.17
N PRO A 96 -11.50 -7.11 2.90
CA PRO A 96 -10.42 -8.05 2.60
C PRO A 96 -10.74 -8.93 1.37
N MET A 97 -9.70 -9.44 0.69
CA MET A 97 -9.87 -10.37 -0.44
C MET A 97 -10.21 -11.79 0.01
N HIS A 98 -9.76 -12.16 1.21
CA HIS A 98 -9.98 -13.47 1.83
C HIS A 98 -10.45 -13.29 3.27
N GLU A 99 -11.42 -14.09 3.71
CA GLU A 99 -11.76 -14.18 5.12
C GLU A 99 -10.52 -14.63 5.89
N ARG A 100 -10.13 -13.86 6.92
CA ARG A 100 -9.03 -14.24 7.82
C ARG A 100 -9.48 -15.50 8.57
N GLN A 101 -8.95 -16.65 8.17
CA GLN A 101 -9.09 -17.93 8.88
C GLN A 101 -8.34 -17.92 10.21
#